data_AF-A0A1G7WZN8-F1
#
_entry.id   AF-A0A1G7WZN8-F1
#
_cell.length_a   1.000
_cell.length_b   1.000
_cell.length_c   1.000
_cell.angle_alpha   90.00
_cell.angle_beta   90.00
_cell.angle_gamma   90.00
#
_symmetry.space_group_name_H-M   'P 1'
#
loop_
_entity.id
_entity.type
_entity.pdbx_description
1 polymer ?
#
loop_
_entity_poly.entity_id
_entity_poly.type
_entity_poly.pdbx_seq_one_letter_code
_entity_poly.pdbx_strand_id
1 'polypeptide(L)'
;MFKGLSGNALKVIAIVAMTIDHLAWVGIETYEQAETPTQIFLHCIGRLTAPMMIFFVAEGYHHTHDFRRYLRRLLMLAVVSHFAFCYFNMSGFNPLGNLLFNATSIAWPLLWGLILLKVWDMERLARWQKVGVTLVACLLTCTSDWSCAAPLAILMIGRNRGCFHKQMLWMMAIISLYAVAFFIFHSPTYGMVHLACWLAVPLLAMYNGQRGRLKWLGKFFYYYYPAHMAIIGLLARCFQ
;
A
#
# COMPACT_ATOMS: atom_id res chain seq x y z
N MET A 1 -19.96 -0.74 -25.96
CA MET A 1 -18.57 -0.50 -25.49
C MET A 1 -18.63 -0.18 -24.00
N PHE A 2 -18.46 -1.17 -23.12
CA PHE A 2 -18.41 -0.89 -21.69
C PHE A 2 -17.22 0.04 -21.43
N LYS A 3 -17.48 1.31 -21.10
CA LYS A 3 -16.43 2.23 -20.65
C LYS A 3 -15.97 1.71 -19.29
N GLY A 4 -14.87 0.96 -19.28
CA GLY A 4 -14.26 0.49 -18.04
C GLY A 4 -13.92 1.65 -17.08
N LEU A 5 -13.57 1.32 -15.85
CA LEU A 5 -13.23 2.29 -14.82
C LEU A 5 -11.96 3.06 -15.19
N SER A 6 -12.01 4.39 -15.03
CA SER A 6 -10.80 5.21 -15.16
C SER A 6 -9.92 5.10 -13.91
N GLY A 7 -8.64 5.45 -14.04
CA GLY A 7 -7.71 5.45 -12.92
C GLY A 7 -8.16 6.38 -11.79
N ASN A 8 -8.88 7.45 -12.10
CA ASN A 8 -9.49 8.30 -11.09
C ASN A 8 -10.61 7.60 -10.32
N ALA A 9 -11.46 6.81 -11.00
CA ALA A 9 -12.55 6.09 -10.35
C ALA A 9 -12.00 5.06 -9.34
N LEU A 10 -10.99 4.29 -9.77
CA LEU A 10 -10.31 3.33 -8.89
C LEU A 10 -9.61 4.01 -7.70
N LYS A 11 -8.99 5.18 -7.90
CA LYS A 11 -8.40 5.95 -6.80
C LYS A 11 -9.44 6.46 -5.80
N VAL A 12 -10.62 6.88 -6.28
CA VAL A 12 -11.72 7.26 -5.38
C VAL A 12 -12.19 6.06 -4.58
N ILE A 13 -12.38 4.89 -5.22
CA ILE A 13 -12.74 3.65 -4.52
C ILE A 13 -11.70 3.33 -3.44
N ALA A 14 -10.41 3.40 -3.77
CA ALA A 14 -9.33 3.16 -2.82
C ALA A 14 -9.31 4.18 -1.66
N ILE A 15 -9.56 5.46 -1.93
CA ILE A 15 -9.66 6.48 -0.88
C ILE A 15 -10.82 6.18 0.07
N VAL A 16 -12.00 5.85 -0.46
CA VAL A 16 -13.17 5.52 0.35
C VAL A 16 -12.91 4.26 1.18
N ALA A 17 -12.38 3.20 0.56
CA ALA A 17 -12.02 1.96 1.24
C ALA A 17 -11.01 2.21 2.39
N MET A 18 -9.96 2.98 2.13
CA MET A 18 -8.96 3.35 3.15
C MET A 18 -9.57 4.15 4.30
N THR A 19 -10.50 5.07 4.00
CA THR A 19 -11.20 5.84 5.03
C THR A 19 -12.00 4.91 5.94
N ILE A 20 -12.75 3.98 5.34
CA ILE A 20 -13.57 3.00 6.07
C ILE A 20 -12.68 2.15 6.98
N ASP A 21 -11.55 1.65 6.47
CA ASP A 21 -10.62 0.82 7.24
C ASP A 21 -10.08 1.53 8.48
N HIS A 22 -9.57 2.76 8.32
CA HIS A 22 -8.97 3.48 9.43
C HIS A 22 -10.01 4.02 10.42
N LEU A 23 -11.23 4.35 9.96
CA LEU A 23 -12.34 4.69 10.86
C LEU A 23 -12.81 3.47 11.66
N ALA A 24 -12.79 2.28 11.07
CA ALA A 24 -13.16 1.04 11.74
C ALA A 24 -12.23 0.73 12.94
N TRP A 25 -10.96 1.15 12.87
CA TRP A 25 -9.99 1.09 13.96
C TRP A 25 -10.18 2.14 15.08
N VAL A 26 -11.07 3.13 14.92
CA VAL A 26 -11.28 4.16 15.96
C VAL A 26 -11.91 3.53 17.20
N GLY A 27 -11.25 3.69 18.35
CA GLY A 27 -11.69 3.10 19.62
C GLY A 27 -11.38 1.60 19.75
N ILE A 28 -10.60 1.04 18.83
CA ILE A 28 -10.12 -0.35 18.89
C ILE A 28 -8.61 -0.35 19.07
N GLU A 29 -8.15 -0.95 20.16
CA GLU A 29 -6.74 -0.96 20.54
C GLU A 29 -6.06 -2.31 20.24
N THR A 30 -6.85 -3.37 20.14
CA THR A 30 -6.35 -4.73 19.92
C THR A 30 -7.09 -5.44 18.79
N TYR A 31 -6.42 -6.38 18.13
CA TYR A 31 -7.04 -7.21 17.10
C TYR A 31 -8.21 -8.04 17.63
N GLU A 32 -8.15 -8.49 18.89
CA GLU A 32 -9.21 -9.27 19.54
C GLU A 32 -10.52 -8.49 19.66
N GLN A 33 -10.46 -7.21 20.06
CA GLN A 33 -11.62 -6.30 20.05
C GLN A 33 -12.21 -6.10 18.64
N ALA A 34 -11.37 -6.28 17.62
CA ALA A 34 -11.68 -6.07 16.23
C ALA A 34 -12.21 -7.32 15.50
N GLU A 35 -12.41 -8.44 16.20
CA GLU A 35 -12.91 -9.71 15.60
C GLU A 35 -14.44 -9.80 15.52
N THR A 36 -15.14 -8.67 15.65
CA THR A 36 -16.59 -8.64 15.44
C THR A 36 -16.93 -8.75 13.94
N PRO A 37 -18.07 -9.36 13.55
CA PRO A 37 -18.45 -9.50 12.13
C PRO A 37 -18.48 -8.18 11.37
N THR A 38 -18.96 -7.11 12.02
CA THR A 38 -18.98 -5.76 11.43
C THR A 38 -17.58 -5.24 11.16
N GLN A 39 -16.66 -5.37 12.12
CA GLN A 39 -15.28 -4.91 11.97
C GLN A 39 -14.55 -5.68 10.87
N ILE A 40 -14.66 -7.01 10.87
CA ILE A 40 -14.09 -7.87 9.83
C ILE A 40 -14.59 -7.45 8.44
N PHE A 41 -15.88 -7.16 8.30
CA PHE A 41 -16.45 -6.71 7.02
C PHE A 41 -15.89 -5.34 6.58
N LEU A 42 -15.83 -4.37 7.49
CA LEU A 42 -15.27 -3.04 7.20
C LEU A 42 -13.80 -3.12 6.79
N HIS A 43 -13.01 -3.95 7.49
CA HIS A 43 -11.61 -4.17 7.16
C HIS A 43 -11.43 -4.92 5.83
N CYS A 44 -12.30 -5.87 5.50
CA CYS A 44 -12.30 -6.51 4.17
C CYS A 44 -12.46 -5.48 3.04
N ILE A 45 -13.33 -4.48 3.21
CA ILE A 45 -13.45 -3.36 2.26
C ILE A 45 -12.15 -2.56 2.22
N GLY A 46 -11.59 -2.26 3.39
CA GLY A 46 -10.31 -1.56 3.55
C GLY A 46 -9.17 -2.14 2.74
N ARG A 47 -9.05 -3.48 2.75
CA ARG A 47 -8.00 -4.24 2.05
C ARG A 47 -7.99 -4.04 0.53
N LEU A 48 -9.01 -3.45 -0.08
CA LEU A 48 -8.99 -3.07 -1.50
C LEU A 48 -7.93 -2.00 -1.81
N THR A 49 -7.57 -1.16 -0.83
CA THR A 49 -6.72 0.02 -1.02
C THR A 49 -5.29 -0.35 -1.41
N ALA A 50 -4.64 -1.21 -0.62
CA ALA A 50 -3.24 -1.56 -0.79
C ALA A 50 -2.90 -2.12 -2.19
N PRO A 51 -3.57 -3.16 -2.71
CA PRO A 51 -3.29 -3.69 -4.05
C PRO A 51 -3.52 -2.65 -5.16
N MET A 52 -4.52 -1.77 -5.03
CA MET A 52 -4.73 -0.69 -5.99
C MET A 52 -3.59 0.33 -5.98
N MET A 53 -3.08 0.70 -4.79
CA MET A 53 -1.96 1.63 -4.67
C MET A 53 -0.66 1.03 -5.19
N ILE A 54 -0.37 -0.24 -4.85
CA ILE A 54 0.77 -1.00 -5.40
C ILE A 54 0.70 -1.01 -6.93
N PHE A 55 -0.46 -1.35 -7.51
CA PHE A 55 -0.65 -1.34 -8.96
C PHE A 55 -0.43 0.06 -9.56
N PHE A 56 -0.98 1.12 -8.96
CA PHE A 56 -0.84 2.48 -9.48
C PHE A 56 0.57 3.06 -9.33
N VAL A 57 1.38 2.57 -8.38
CA VAL A 57 2.81 2.93 -8.32
C VAL A 57 3.55 2.34 -9.51
N ALA A 58 3.35 1.05 -9.78
CA ALA A 58 3.94 0.38 -10.94
C ALA A 58 3.49 1.02 -12.26
N GLU A 59 2.18 1.25 -12.42
CA GLU A 59 1.64 1.89 -13.63
C GLU A 59 2.13 3.34 -13.76
N GLY A 60 2.17 4.10 -12.66
CA GLY A 60 2.66 5.47 -12.62
C GLY A 60 4.13 5.62 -13.00
N TYR A 61 4.97 4.62 -12.69
CA TYR A 61 6.38 4.61 -13.07
C TYR A 61 6.55 4.59 -14.59
N HIS A 62 5.70 3.90 -15.32
CA HIS A 62 5.82 3.85 -16.78
C HIS A 62 5.22 5.05 -17.51
N HIS A 63 4.33 5.80 -16.86
CA HIS A 63 3.76 7.03 -17.43
C HIS A 63 4.52 8.29 -16.99
N THR A 64 5.43 8.18 -16.01
CA THR A 64 6.21 9.34 -15.56
C THR A 64 7.28 9.70 -16.58
N HIS A 65 7.36 10.99 -16.92
CA HIS A 65 8.43 11.52 -17.75
C HIS A 65 9.64 11.95 -16.90
N ASP A 66 9.42 12.23 -15.62
CA ASP A 66 10.44 12.71 -14.67
C ASP A 66 10.44 11.81 -13.43
N PHE A 67 11.37 10.85 -13.43
CA PHE A 67 11.55 9.92 -12.31
C PHE A 67 11.92 10.65 -11.02
N ARG A 68 12.82 11.65 -11.06
CA ARG A 68 13.28 12.37 -9.86
C ARG A 68 12.14 13.12 -9.19
N ARG A 69 11.25 13.72 -9.97
CA ARG A 69 10.05 14.40 -9.44
C ARG A 69 9.04 13.41 -8.88
N TYR A 70 8.91 12.21 -9.47
CA TYR A 70 8.07 11.16 -8.88
C TYR A 70 8.65 10.66 -7.55
N LEU A 71 9.93 10.32 -7.54
CA LEU A 71 10.66 9.90 -6.35
C LEU A 71 10.52 10.91 -5.21
N ARG A 72 10.76 12.20 -5.46
CA ARG A 72 10.61 13.26 -4.44
C ARG A 72 9.19 13.33 -3.86
N ARG A 73 8.15 13.23 -4.69
CA ARG A 73 6.76 13.23 -4.21
C ARG A 73 6.48 12.04 -3.29
N LEU A 74 6.96 10.86 -3.65
CA LEU A 74 6.76 9.65 -2.88
C LEU A 74 7.61 9.63 -1.60
N LEU A 75 8.81 10.21 -1.63
CA LEU A 75 9.66 10.42 -0.45
C LEU A 75 9.00 11.40 0.53
N MET A 76 8.52 12.55 0.05
CA MET A 76 7.77 13.49 0.89
C MET A 76 6.54 12.82 1.51
N LEU A 77 5.82 12.00 0.72
CA LEU A 77 4.70 11.22 1.25
C LEU A 77 5.15 10.30 2.38
N ALA A 78 6.22 9.52 2.18
CA ALA A 78 6.71 8.57 3.16
C ALA A 78 7.14 9.26 4.47
N VAL A 79 7.88 10.37 4.37
CA VAL A 79 8.35 11.11 5.55
C VAL A 79 7.19 11.74 6.31
N VAL A 80 6.31 12.49 5.65
CA VAL A 80 5.17 13.16 6.33
C VAL A 80 4.22 12.12 6.92
N SER A 81 3.98 11.03 6.20
CA SER A 81 3.07 9.97 6.64
C SER A 81 3.65 9.12 7.76
N HIS A 82 4.97 9.09 7.94
CA HIS A 82 5.57 8.43 9.10
C HIS A 82 5.11 9.11 10.40
N PHE A 83 5.24 10.44 10.48
CA PHE A 83 4.80 11.18 11.66
C PHE A 83 3.29 11.08 11.88
N ALA A 84 2.49 11.18 10.82
CA ALA A 84 1.04 11.01 10.91
C ALA A 84 0.64 9.60 11.39
N PHE A 85 1.37 8.58 10.94
CA PHE A 85 1.12 7.19 11.32
C PHE A 85 1.53 6.87 12.76
N CYS A 86 2.68 7.39 13.24
CA CYS A 86 3.06 7.28 14.65
C CYS A 86 2.03 7.99 15.54
N TYR A 87 1.57 9.17 15.12
CA TYR A 87 0.51 9.88 15.84
C TYR A 87 -0.80 9.10 15.88
N PHE A 88 -1.18 8.44 14.78
CA PHE A 88 -2.39 7.61 14.70
C PHE A 88 -2.30 6.35 15.57
N ASN A 89 -1.23 5.56 15.46
CA ASN A 89 -1.08 4.28 16.19
C ASN A 89 -0.69 4.45 17.66
N MET A 90 -0.48 5.67 18.13
CA MET A 90 0.06 5.96 19.47
C MET A 90 1.39 5.25 19.76
N SER A 91 2.06 4.76 18.71
CA SER A 91 3.43 4.29 18.81
C SER A 91 4.30 5.52 18.99
N GLY A 92 5.13 5.53 20.04
CA GLY A 92 6.12 6.60 20.21
C GLY A 92 6.92 6.80 18.91
N PHE A 93 7.47 8.01 18.71
CA PHE A 93 8.21 8.37 17.47
C PHE A 93 9.50 7.56 17.22
N ASN A 94 9.76 6.51 18.00
CA ASN A 94 10.92 5.65 17.81
C ASN A 94 10.59 4.54 16.80
N PRO A 95 11.09 4.60 15.56
CA PRO A 95 10.88 3.55 14.57
C PRO A 95 11.55 2.21 14.94
N LEU A 96 12.41 2.21 15.97
CA LEU A 96 13.04 1.01 16.53
C LEU A 96 12.30 0.46 17.75
N GLY A 97 11.24 1.13 18.23
CA GLY A 97 10.44 0.65 19.36
C GLY A 97 9.59 -0.57 19.01
N ASN A 98 9.08 -0.62 17.77
CA ASN A 98 8.37 -1.76 17.19
C ASN A 98 9.23 -2.40 16.10
N LEU A 99 9.99 -3.44 16.45
CA LEU A 99 10.83 -4.17 15.49
C LEU A 99 10.06 -5.15 14.59
N LEU A 100 8.76 -5.35 14.83
CA LEU A 100 7.94 -6.33 14.10
C LEU A 100 6.65 -5.65 13.59
N PHE A 101 6.64 -5.35 12.28
CA PHE A 101 5.52 -4.77 11.53
C PHE A 101 5.07 -3.37 12.01
N ASN A 102 4.48 -2.58 11.10
CA ASN A 102 3.82 -1.30 11.42
C ASN A 102 4.67 -0.30 12.23
N ALA A 103 5.99 -0.26 12.03
CA ALA A 103 6.85 0.82 12.55
C ALA A 103 6.65 2.13 11.76
N THR A 104 6.31 2.00 10.47
CA THR A 104 6.06 3.11 9.54
C THR A 104 4.91 2.76 8.60
N SER A 105 4.28 3.77 8.01
CA SER A 105 3.18 3.58 7.06
C SER A 105 3.58 2.92 5.74
N ILE A 106 2.59 2.43 4.98
CA ILE A 106 2.76 1.81 3.65
C ILE A 106 3.48 2.71 2.64
N ALA A 107 3.50 4.02 2.84
CA ALA A 107 4.18 4.96 1.94
C ALA A 107 5.70 4.68 1.83
N TRP A 108 6.32 4.17 2.89
CA TRP A 108 7.74 3.78 2.89
C TRP A 108 8.04 2.59 1.94
N PRO A 109 7.33 1.46 2.01
CA PRO A 109 7.53 0.37 1.06
C PRO A 109 7.12 0.72 -0.37
N LEU A 110 6.12 1.59 -0.57
CA LEU A 110 5.79 2.09 -1.92
C LEU A 110 6.97 2.85 -2.54
N LEU A 111 7.68 3.67 -1.76
CA LEU A 111 8.91 4.36 -2.18
C LEU A 111 9.98 3.37 -2.64
N TRP A 112 10.24 2.33 -1.84
CA TRP A 112 11.20 1.29 -2.20
C TRP A 112 10.78 0.51 -3.44
N GLY A 113 9.49 0.21 -3.61
CA GLY A 113 8.99 -0.40 -4.85
C GLY A 113 9.29 0.43 -6.09
N LEU A 114 9.12 1.76 -6.02
CA LEU A 114 9.47 2.68 -7.10
C LEU A 114 10.99 2.69 -7.39
N ILE A 115 11.82 2.65 -6.34
CA ILE A 115 13.29 2.54 -6.48
C ILE A 115 13.66 1.22 -7.15
N LEU A 116 13.06 0.10 -6.73
CA LEU A 116 13.35 -1.22 -7.31
C LEU A 116 13.01 -1.29 -8.79
N LEU A 117 11.88 -0.72 -9.23
CA LEU A 117 11.56 -0.61 -10.65
C LEU A 117 12.67 0.10 -11.42
N LYS A 118 13.13 1.24 -10.92
CA LYS A 118 14.20 2.01 -11.58
C LYS A 118 15.52 1.26 -11.60
N VAL A 119 15.90 0.61 -10.51
CA VAL A 119 17.14 -0.17 -10.39
C VAL A 119 17.14 -1.34 -11.37
N TRP A 120 16.01 -2.04 -11.50
CA TRP A 120 15.91 -3.19 -12.39
C TRP A 120 15.92 -2.80 -13.88
N ASP A 121 15.50 -1.59 -14.22
CA ASP A 121 15.61 -1.02 -15.57
C ASP A 121 16.99 -0.44 -15.89
N MET A 122 17.92 -0.32 -14.93
CA MET A 122 19.28 0.12 -15.23
C MET A 122 20.08 -1.00 -15.91
N GLU A 123 20.55 -0.76 -17.13
CA GLU A 123 21.39 -1.71 -17.87
C GLU A 123 22.80 -1.85 -17.28
N ARG A 124 23.33 -0.76 -16.68
CA ARG A 124 24.67 -0.73 -16.07
C ARG A 124 24.85 -1.64 -14.85
N LEU A 125 23.76 -2.10 -14.23
CA LEU A 125 23.82 -2.90 -13.00
C LEU A 125 23.75 -4.39 -13.32
N ALA A 126 24.69 -5.15 -12.78
CA ALA A 126 24.68 -6.60 -12.87
C ALA A 126 23.48 -7.19 -12.09
N ARG A 127 23.05 -8.38 -12.48
CA ARG A 127 21.91 -9.07 -11.85
C ARG A 127 22.10 -9.24 -10.34
N TRP A 128 23.29 -9.59 -9.88
CA TRP A 128 23.59 -9.75 -8.46
C TRP A 128 23.48 -8.43 -7.68
N GLN A 129 23.85 -7.29 -8.28
CA GLN A 129 23.68 -5.97 -7.68
C GLN A 129 22.19 -5.63 -7.55
N LYS A 130 21.39 -5.93 -8.58
CA LYS A 130 19.93 -5.75 -8.55
C LYS A 130 19.29 -6.59 -7.45
N VAL A 131 19.69 -7.85 -7.31
CA VAL A 131 19.25 -8.74 -6.22
C VAL A 131 19.69 -8.20 -4.86
N GLY A 132 20.94 -7.77 -4.71
CA GLY A 132 21.45 -7.17 -3.47
C GLY A 132 20.65 -5.95 -3.04
N VAL A 133 20.33 -5.04 -3.98
CA VAL A 133 19.46 -3.88 -3.69
C VAL A 133 18.03 -4.31 -3.33
N THR A 134 17.48 -5.35 -3.98
CA THR A 134 16.18 -5.92 -3.59
C THR A 134 16.22 -6.46 -2.16
N LEU A 135 17.26 -7.17 -1.75
CA LEU A 135 17.40 -7.68 -0.38
C LEU A 135 17.51 -6.54 0.64
N VAL A 136 18.29 -5.51 0.33
CA VAL A 136 18.38 -4.29 1.17
C VAL A 136 17.02 -3.61 1.29
N ALA A 137 16.26 -3.49 0.19
CA ALA A 137 14.92 -2.93 0.22
C ALA A 137 14.00 -3.77 1.12
N CYS A 138 14.03 -5.11 1.02
CA CYS A 138 13.25 -5.99 1.88
C CYS A 138 13.61 -5.82 3.36
N LEU A 139 14.90 -5.67 3.70
CA LEU A 139 15.34 -5.42 5.07
C LEU A 139 14.84 -4.07 5.59
N LEU A 140 15.00 -3.01 4.80
CA LEU A 140 14.61 -1.65 5.17
C LEU A 140 13.11 -1.42 5.24
N THR A 141 12.32 -2.26 4.57
CA THR A 141 10.86 -2.21 4.65
C THR A 141 10.29 -3.28 5.56
N CYS A 142 11.08 -4.21 6.11
CA CYS A 142 10.57 -5.36 6.87
C CYS A 142 9.62 -4.94 8.02
N THR A 143 9.96 -3.86 8.71
CA THR A 143 9.19 -3.33 9.85
C THR A 143 8.05 -2.39 9.44
N SER A 144 7.93 -2.00 8.17
CA SER A 144 6.87 -1.11 7.70
C SER A 144 5.55 -1.85 7.45
N ASP A 145 4.43 -1.14 7.43
CA ASP A 145 3.14 -1.68 7.00
C ASP A 145 3.23 -2.24 5.56
N TRP A 146 2.76 -3.48 5.34
CA TRP A 146 2.98 -4.30 4.14
C TRP A 146 4.43 -4.77 3.88
N SER A 147 5.33 -4.52 4.82
CA SER A 147 6.69 -5.03 4.88
C SER A 147 7.44 -5.06 3.54
N CYS A 148 8.13 -6.16 3.23
CA CYS A 148 8.74 -6.42 1.93
C CYS A 148 7.73 -6.87 0.86
N ALA A 149 6.49 -7.18 1.23
CA ALA A 149 5.47 -7.63 0.29
C ALA A 149 5.11 -6.53 -0.72
N ALA A 150 4.89 -5.30 -0.26
CA ALA A 150 4.58 -4.17 -1.14
C ALA A 150 5.67 -3.86 -2.20
N PRO A 151 6.97 -3.67 -1.86
CA PRO A 151 7.99 -3.38 -2.87
C PRO A 151 8.21 -4.55 -3.84
N LEU A 152 8.10 -5.80 -3.37
CA LEU A 152 8.18 -6.98 -4.24
C LEU A 152 6.98 -7.08 -5.18
N ALA A 153 5.77 -6.82 -4.69
CA ALA A 153 4.56 -6.80 -5.52
C ALA A 153 4.65 -5.71 -6.60
N ILE A 154 5.12 -4.50 -6.25
CA ILE A 154 5.35 -3.42 -7.22
C ILE A 154 6.35 -3.87 -8.30
N LEU A 155 7.49 -4.45 -7.88
CA LEU A 155 8.51 -4.92 -8.79
C LEU A 155 7.95 -5.98 -9.75
N MET A 156 7.23 -6.99 -9.24
CA MET A 156 6.67 -8.05 -10.07
C MET A 156 5.57 -7.54 -11.00
N ILE A 157 4.70 -6.63 -10.55
CA ILE A 157 3.69 -6.01 -11.41
C ILE A 157 4.35 -5.21 -12.54
N GLY A 158 5.37 -4.40 -12.23
CA GLY A 158 6.07 -3.61 -13.25
C GLY A 158 6.85 -4.47 -14.25
N ARG A 159 7.52 -5.54 -13.79
CA ARG A 159 8.26 -6.46 -14.67
C ARG A 159 7.37 -7.30 -15.59
N ASN A 160 6.13 -7.56 -15.18
CA ASN A 160 5.16 -8.32 -15.97
C ASN A 160 4.15 -7.41 -16.70
N ARG A 161 4.50 -6.13 -16.89
CA ARG A 161 3.64 -5.18 -17.62
C ARG A 161 3.28 -5.69 -19.01
N GLY A 162 2.01 -5.51 -19.39
CA GLY A 162 1.46 -5.99 -20.66
C GLY A 162 0.75 -7.35 -20.54
N CYS A 163 1.01 -8.11 -19.46
CA CYS A 163 0.30 -9.36 -19.17
C CYS A 163 -0.48 -9.24 -17.86
N PHE A 164 -1.71 -8.71 -17.91
CA PHE A 164 -2.55 -8.49 -16.73
C PHE A 164 -2.67 -9.73 -15.84
N HIS A 165 -2.89 -10.91 -16.43
CA HIS A 165 -2.95 -12.18 -15.70
C HIS A 165 -1.70 -12.44 -14.85
N LYS A 166 -0.49 -12.23 -15.40
CA LYS A 166 0.76 -12.41 -14.65
C LYS A 166 0.92 -11.36 -13.56
N GLN A 167 0.55 -10.10 -13.83
CA GLN A 167 0.60 -9.03 -12.83
C GLN A 167 -0.28 -9.37 -11.62
N MET A 168 -1.52 -9.81 -11.86
CA MET A 168 -2.46 -10.16 -10.79
C MET A 168 -2.04 -11.42 -10.05
N LEU A 169 -1.54 -12.45 -10.75
CA LEU A 169 -1.07 -13.69 -10.12
C LEU A 169 0.10 -13.43 -9.16
N TRP A 170 1.09 -12.64 -9.57
CA TRP A 170 2.19 -12.25 -8.68
C TRP A 170 1.72 -11.42 -7.49
N MET A 171 0.82 -10.46 -7.71
CA MET A 171 0.24 -9.66 -6.65
C MET A 171 -0.49 -10.55 -5.62
N MET A 172 -1.36 -11.45 -6.09
CA MET A 172 -2.10 -12.38 -5.24
C MET A 172 -1.16 -13.30 -4.45
N ALA A 173 -0.14 -13.87 -5.11
CA ALA A 173 0.82 -14.77 -4.46
C ALA A 173 1.60 -14.08 -3.33
N ILE A 174 2.09 -12.86 -3.59
CA ILE A 174 2.84 -12.09 -2.59
C ILE A 174 1.94 -11.67 -1.43
N ILE A 175 0.71 -11.25 -1.71
CA ILE A 175 -0.29 -10.90 -0.68
C ILE A 175 -0.64 -12.14 0.16
N SER A 176 -0.76 -13.32 -0.44
CA SER A 176 -1.01 -14.55 0.31
C SER A 176 0.14 -14.95 1.19
N LEU A 177 1.39 -14.77 0.73
CA LEU A 177 2.55 -15.02 1.57
C LEU A 177 2.56 -14.06 2.78
N TYR A 178 2.23 -12.79 2.56
CA TYR A 178 2.07 -11.82 3.64
C TYR A 178 0.93 -12.20 4.59
N ALA A 179 -0.22 -12.64 4.06
CA ALA A 179 -1.37 -13.10 4.84
C ALA A 179 -1.01 -14.30 5.72
N VAL A 180 -0.26 -15.28 5.19
CA VAL A 180 0.23 -16.44 5.96
C VAL A 180 1.20 -16.02 7.06
N ALA A 181 2.14 -15.12 6.76
CA ALA A 181 3.04 -14.59 7.79
C ALA A 181 2.24 -13.88 8.90
N PHE A 182 1.27 -13.05 8.54
CA PHE A 182 0.42 -12.33 9.50
C PHE A 182 -0.45 -13.30 10.34
N PHE A 183 -0.96 -14.36 9.71
CA PHE A 183 -1.71 -15.44 10.37
C PHE A 183 -0.87 -16.14 11.45
N ILE A 184 0.39 -16.47 11.13
CA ILE A 184 1.28 -17.23 12.02
C ILE A 184 1.81 -16.36 13.16
N PHE A 185 2.22 -15.12 12.85
CA PHE A 185 2.98 -14.28 13.79
C PHE A 185 2.15 -13.24 14.53
N HIS A 186 0.89 -12.99 14.13
CA HIS A 186 0.11 -11.89 14.70
C HIS A 186 -1.34 -12.22 15.05
N SER A 187 -2.19 -12.47 14.05
CA SER A 187 -3.61 -12.80 14.26
C SER A 187 -4.12 -13.70 13.14
N PRO A 188 -4.64 -14.90 13.45
CA PRO A 188 -5.24 -15.79 12.47
C PRO A 188 -6.36 -15.12 11.67
N THR A 189 -7.29 -14.46 12.36
CA THR A 189 -8.44 -13.77 11.78
C THR A 189 -8.00 -12.69 10.80
N TYR A 190 -7.08 -11.82 11.22
CA TYR A 190 -6.62 -10.73 10.35
C TYR A 190 -5.67 -11.22 9.26
N GLY A 191 -4.97 -12.33 9.47
CA GLY A 191 -4.27 -13.04 8.40
C GLY A 191 -5.23 -13.44 7.28
N MET A 192 -6.40 -13.98 7.61
CA MET A 192 -7.45 -14.29 6.63
C MET A 192 -8.05 -13.04 5.99
N VAL A 193 -8.27 -11.95 6.76
CA VAL A 193 -8.78 -10.68 6.23
C VAL A 193 -7.87 -10.13 5.13
N HIS A 194 -6.55 -10.31 5.20
CA HIS A 194 -5.64 -9.87 4.13
C HIS A 194 -5.94 -10.51 2.76
N LEU A 195 -6.56 -11.69 2.70
CA LEU A 195 -6.97 -12.31 1.45
C LEU A 195 -8.08 -11.52 0.73
N ALA A 196 -8.82 -10.66 1.45
CA ALA A 196 -9.80 -9.75 0.85
C ALA A 196 -9.17 -8.78 -0.17
N CYS A 197 -7.86 -8.55 -0.12
CA CYS A 197 -7.13 -7.81 -1.15
C CYS A 197 -7.33 -8.40 -2.57
N TRP A 198 -7.61 -9.69 -2.69
CA TRP A 198 -7.88 -10.32 -3.98
C TRP A 198 -9.14 -9.76 -4.65
N LEU A 199 -10.08 -9.19 -3.89
CA LEU A 199 -11.27 -8.52 -4.41
C LEU A 199 -10.93 -7.24 -5.19
N ALA A 200 -9.70 -6.72 -5.08
CA ALA A 200 -9.24 -5.63 -5.92
C ALA A 200 -8.96 -6.08 -7.37
N VAL A 201 -8.70 -7.37 -7.61
CA VAL A 201 -8.39 -7.91 -8.95
C VAL A 201 -9.52 -7.65 -9.96
N PRO A 202 -10.80 -7.98 -9.70
CA PRO A 202 -11.88 -7.66 -10.64
C PRO A 202 -12.03 -6.15 -10.89
N LEU A 203 -11.82 -5.30 -9.88
CA LEU A 203 -11.84 -3.85 -10.05
C LEU A 203 -10.70 -3.36 -10.94
N LEU A 204 -9.49 -3.90 -10.75
CA LEU A 204 -8.34 -3.64 -11.62
C LEU A 204 -8.53 -4.20 -13.03
N ALA A 205 -9.25 -5.31 -13.21
CA ALA A 205 -9.58 -5.87 -14.52
C ALA A 205 -10.52 -4.95 -15.32
N MET A 206 -11.36 -4.17 -14.62
CA MET A 206 -12.20 -3.14 -15.22
C MET A 206 -11.43 -1.86 -15.58
N TYR A 207 -10.14 -1.75 -15.24
CA TYR A 207 -9.34 -0.56 -15.53
C TYR A 207 -9.16 -0.35 -17.03
N ASN A 208 -9.57 0.81 -17.53
CA ASN A 208 -9.52 1.13 -18.96
C ASN A 208 -8.18 1.71 -19.45
N GLY A 209 -7.13 1.72 -18.60
CA GLY A 209 -5.81 2.27 -18.93
C GLY A 209 -5.72 3.80 -18.96
N GLN A 210 -6.85 4.51 -18.85
CA GLN A 210 -6.88 5.97 -18.88
C GLN A 210 -6.83 6.56 -17.47
N ARG A 211 -6.04 7.61 -17.29
CA ARG A 211 -5.96 8.36 -16.04
C ARG A 211 -7.34 8.91 -15.60
N GLY A 212 -8.19 9.30 -16.55
CA GLY A 212 -9.46 9.98 -16.29
C GLY A 212 -9.35 11.51 -16.25
N ARG A 213 -10.51 12.19 -16.15
CA ARG A 213 -10.62 13.66 -16.34
C ARG A 213 -10.11 14.52 -15.17
N LEU A 214 -10.21 14.02 -13.93
CA LEU A 214 -9.76 14.68 -12.70
C LEU A 214 -8.24 14.63 -12.52
N LYS A 215 -7.49 15.43 -13.28
CA LYS A 215 -6.01 15.47 -13.20
C LYS A 215 -5.49 15.80 -11.79
N TRP A 216 -6.25 16.57 -11.02
CA TRP A 216 -5.92 17.03 -9.66
C TRP A 216 -5.99 15.91 -8.61
N LEU A 217 -6.78 14.85 -8.82
CA LEU A 217 -6.97 13.76 -7.86
C LEU A 217 -5.64 13.07 -7.52
N GLY A 218 -4.74 12.96 -8.50
CA GLY A 218 -3.41 12.41 -8.28
C GLY A 218 -2.54 13.24 -7.33
N LYS A 219 -2.75 14.57 -7.24
CA LYS A 219 -2.06 15.43 -6.26
C LYS A 219 -2.78 15.40 -4.91
N PHE A 220 -4.11 15.40 -4.93
CA PHE A 220 -4.94 15.34 -3.73
C PHE A 220 -4.59 14.15 -2.85
N PHE A 221 -4.35 12.97 -3.44
CA PHE A 221 -3.97 11.77 -2.69
C PHE A 221 -2.75 11.98 -1.77
N TYR A 222 -1.75 12.76 -2.20
CA TYR A 222 -0.54 13.03 -1.41
C TYR A 222 -0.81 13.87 -0.16
N TYR A 223 -1.86 14.71 -0.18
CA TYR A 223 -2.28 15.49 0.97
C TYR A 223 -3.27 14.70 1.83
N TYR A 224 -4.21 14.02 1.17
CA TYR A 224 -5.25 13.23 1.82
C TYR A 224 -4.66 12.13 2.71
N TYR A 225 -3.64 11.40 2.23
CA TYR A 225 -3.07 10.28 2.96
C TYR A 225 -2.50 10.65 4.36
N PRO A 226 -1.61 11.63 4.53
CA PRO A 226 -1.20 12.04 5.87
C PRO A 226 -2.33 12.75 6.65
N ALA A 227 -3.18 13.53 5.97
CA ALA A 227 -4.23 14.30 6.64
C ALA A 227 -5.31 13.41 7.28
N HIS A 228 -5.80 12.38 6.59
CA HIS A 228 -6.84 11.52 7.16
C HIS A 228 -6.31 10.73 8.36
N MET A 229 -5.06 10.24 8.33
CA MET A 229 -4.46 9.59 9.50
C MET A 229 -4.36 10.54 10.69
N ALA A 230 -3.95 11.79 10.48
CA ALA A 230 -3.89 12.80 11.54
C ALA A 230 -5.28 13.13 12.12
N ILE A 231 -6.29 13.31 11.26
CA ILE A 231 -7.68 13.59 11.68
C ILE A 231 -8.27 12.41 12.45
N ILE A 232 -8.11 11.19 11.95
CA ILE A 232 -8.63 9.99 12.62
C ILE A 232 -7.89 9.78 13.95
N GLY A 233 -6.57 10.01 14.00
CA GLY A 233 -5.81 9.95 15.25
C GLY A 233 -6.23 11.02 16.27
N LEU A 234 -6.72 12.18 15.83
CA LEU A 234 -7.33 13.19 16.70
C LEU A 234 -8.68 12.70 17.23
N LEU A 235 -9.55 12.19 16.35
CA LEU A 235 -10.86 11.66 16.73
C LEU A 235 -10.73 10.53 17.76
N ALA A 236 -9.81 9.58 17.53
CA ALA A 236 -9.57 8.47 18.45
C ALA A 236 -9.23 8.94 19.88
N ARG A 237 -8.55 10.08 20.03
CA ARG A 237 -8.22 10.67 21.34
C ARG A 237 -9.37 11.45 21.98
N CYS A 238 -10.30 11.99 21.17
CA CYS A 238 -11.47 12.69 21.71
C CYS A 238 -12.56 11.75 22.22
N PHE A 239 -12.53 10.47 21.82
CA PHE A 239 -13.52 9.46 22.19
C PHE A 239 -12.98 8.39 23.18
N GLN A 240 -11.74 8.54 23.65
CA GLN A 240 -11.18 7.81 24.81
C GLN A 240 -11.48 8.58 26.10
#